data_AF-R7LPB7-F1
#
_entry.id   AF-R7LPB7-F1
#
_cell.length_a   1.000
_cell.length_b   1.000
_cell.length_c   1.000
_cell.angle_alpha   90.00
_cell.angle_beta   90.00
_cell.angle_gamma   90.00
#
_symmetry.space_group_name_H-M   'P 1'
#
loop_
_entity.id
_entity.type
_entity.pdbx_description
1 polymer ?
#
loop_
_entity_poly.entity_id
_entity_poly.type
_entity_poly.pdbx_seq_one_letter_code
_entity_poly.pdbx_strand_id
1 'polypeptide(L)'
;MTLISTIMLIMFLILLAWTWNSLGTIEKKTKIILITCGILAVYILTLIIFSISKIGITYENKEAMKTIQNVFVILFSIMNGYVILPFIFKKLEQINNDEIEKEKITKSIIFLVATIIFIFVFETSYFGNIQNNILTMINR
;
A
#
# COMPACT_ATOMS: atom_id res chain seq x y z
N MET A 1 2.84 -21.54 -2.81
CA MET A 1 2.09 -20.48 -3.53
C MET A 1 0.65 -20.36 -3.03
N THR A 2 -0.16 -21.42 -3.05
CA THR A 2 -1.59 -21.38 -2.66
C THR A 2 -1.83 -20.79 -1.27
N LEU A 3 -1.10 -21.23 -0.24
CA LEU A 3 -1.25 -20.72 1.13
C LEU A 3 -0.98 -19.20 1.24
N ILE A 4 0.10 -18.72 0.62
CA ILE A 4 0.49 -17.29 0.65
C ILE A 4 -0.59 -16.46 -0.04
N SER A 5 -1.07 -16.90 -1.21
CA SER A 5 -2.16 -16.22 -1.92
C SER A 5 -3.47 -16.19 -1.12
N THR A 6 -3.80 -17.26 -0.40
CA THR A 6 -4.97 -17.29 0.49
C THR A 6 -4.84 -16.28 1.63
N ILE A 7 -3.67 -16.20 2.27
CA ILE A 7 -3.42 -15.22 3.34
C ILE A 7 -3.54 -13.79 2.79
N MET A 8 -2.92 -13.50 1.64
CA MET A 8 -3.04 -12.19 0.99
C MET A 8 -4.49 -11.84 0.66
N LEU A 9 -5.29 -12.80 0.19
CA LEU A 9 -6.71 -12.60 -0.09
C LEU A 9 -7.49 -12.23 1.18
N ILE A 10 -7.26 -12.95 2.29
CA ILE A 10 -7.90 -12.65 3.58
C ILE A 10 -7.51 -11.25 4.06
N MET A 11 -6.21 -10.91 4.00
CA MET A 11 -5.74 -9.57 4.36
C MET A 11 -6.35 -8.49 3.47
N PHE A 12 -6.55 -8.74 2.18
CA PHE A 12 -7.20 -7.79 1.29
C PHE A 12 -8.68 -7.58 1.61
N LEU A 13 -9.42 -8.66 1.94
CA LEU A 13 -10.82 -8.56 2.34
C LEU A 13 -11.01 -7.77 3.64
N ILE A 14 -10.11 -7.96 4.61
CA ILE A 14 -10.12 -7.19 5.86
C ILE A 14 -9.82 -5.71 5.59
N LEU A 15 -8.89 -5.40 4.68
CA LEU A 15 -8.62 -4.02 4.25
C LEU A 15 -9.86 -3.38 3.62
N LEU A 16 -10.57 -4.09 2.75
CA LEU A 16 -11.83 -3.63 2.15
C LEU A 16 -12.89 -3.34 3.21
N ALA A 17 -13.06 -4.22 4.18
CA ALA A 17 -14.02 -4.03 5.27
C ALA A 17 -13.67 -2.78 6.12
N TRP A 18 -12.39 -2.61 6.46
CA TRP A 18 -11.96 -1.47 7.28
C TRP A 18 -12.06 -0.15 6.53
N THR A 19 -11.66 -0.11 5.26
CA THR A 19 -11.79 1.10 4.41
C THR A 19 -13.24 1.47 4.17
N TRP A 20 -14.12 0.49 3.95
CA TRP A 20 -15.56 0.71 3.84
C TRP A 20 -16.16 1.34 5.11
N ASN A 21 -15.79 0.80 6.27
CA ASN A 21 -16.22 1.32 7.57
C ASN A 21 -15.69 2.73 7.83
N SER A 22 -14.47 3.03 7.37
CA SER A 22 -13.83 4.34 7.54
C SER A 22 -14.45 5.46 6.70
N LEU A 23 -15.22 5.13 5.67
CA LEU A 23 -16.00 6.10 4.87
C LEU A 23 -17.40 6.37 5.44
N GLY A 24 -17.78 5.68 6.53
CA GLY A 24 -19.04 5.79 7.28
C GLY A 24 -20.28 6.25 6.50
N THR A 25 -20.70 7.51 6.60
CA THR A 25 -21.99 7.98 6.02
C THR A 25 -21.93 8.39 4.54
N ILE A 26 -20.77 8.34 3.89
CA ILE A 26 -20.63 8.71 2.46
C ILE A 26 -21.51 7.80 1.57
N GLU A 27 -22.07 8.36 0.50
CA GLU A 27 -22.91 7.63 -0.46
C GLU A 27 -22.20 6.38 -1.01
N LYS A 28 -22.92 5.25 -1.08
CA LYS A 28 -22.37 3.95 -1.51
C LYS A 28 -21.64 4.00 -2.85
N LYS A 29 -22.18 4.72 -3.83
CA LYS A 29 -21.55 4.85 -5.17
C LYS A 29 -20.21 5.56 -5.06
N THR A 30 -20.17 6.67 -4.34
CA THR A 30 -18.96 7.44 -4.08
C THR A 30 -17.95 6.63 -3.28
N LYS A 31 -18.39 5.84 -2.29
CA LYS A 31 -17.50 4.94 -1.53
C LYS A 31 -16.75 3.96 -2.42
N ILE A 32 -17.46 3.29 -3.33
CA ILE A 32 -16.86 2.30 -4.24
C ILE A 32 -15.78 2.97 -5.11
N ILE A 33 -16.06 4.16 -5.63
CA ILE A 33 -15.09 4.93 -6.43
C ILE A 33 -13.87 5.29 -5.59
N LEU A 34 -14.06 5.85 -4.39
CA LEU A 34 -12.98 6.24 -3.49
C LEU A 34 -12.09 5.05 -3.09
N ILE A 35 -12.69 3.91 -2.72
CA ILE A 35 -11.96 2.68 -2.38
C ILE A 35 -11.14 2.19 -3.58
N THR A 36 -11.75 2.14 -4.77
CA THR A 36 -11.08 1.67 -5.98
C THR A 36 -9.90 2.57 -6.35
N CYS A 37 -10.09 3.90 -6.34
CA CYS A 37 -9.03 4.87 -6.59
C CYS A 37 -7.93 4.80 -5.52
N GLY A 38 -8.29 4.64 -4.25
CA GLY A 38 -7.34 4.54 -3.14
C GLY A 38 -6.46 3.30 -3.24
N ILE A 39 -7.04 2.13 -3.50
CA ILE A 39 -6.30 0.88 -3.69
C ILE A 39 -5.34 1.01 -4.88
N LEU A 40 -5.82 1.57 -6.00
CA LEU A 40 -4.98 1.78 -7.18
C LEU A 40 -3.81 2.73 -6.89
N ALA A 41 -4.05 3.82 -6.16
CA ALA A 41 -3.00 4.78 -5.78
C ALA A 41 -1.92 4.13 -4.91
N VAL A 42 -2.32 3.33 -3.90
CA VAL A 42 -1.38 2.61 -3.04
C VAL A 42 -0.60 1.54 -3.81
N TYR A 43 -1.24 0.87 -4.77
CA TYR A 43 -0.59 -0.09 -5.64
C TYR A 43 0.49 0.57 -6.51
N ILE A 44 0.18 1.71 -7.11
CA ILE A 44 1.15 2.49 -7.90
C ILE A 44 2.30 2.98 -7.02
N LEU A 45 2.02 3.47 -5.81
CA LEU A 45 3.06 3.88 -4.85
C LEU A 45 4.03 2.72 -4.55
N THR A 46 3.49 1.54 -4.25
CA THR A 46 4.30 0.35 -3.93
C THR A 46 5.10 -0.13 -5.14
N LEU A 47 4.55 -0.02 -6.36
CA LEU A 47 5.29 -0.29 -7.61
C LEU A 47 6.48 0.65 -7.80
N ILE A 48 6.32 1.94 -7.48
CA ILE A 48 7.41 2.92 -7.57
C ILE A 48 8.52 2.56 -6.56
N ILE A 49 8.15 2.26 -5.32
CA ILE A 49 9.09 1.82 -4.27
C ILE A 49 9.86 0.58 -4.74
N PHE A 50 9.17 -0.44 -5.25
CA PHE A 50 9.81 -1.65 -5.79
C PHE A 50 10.74 -1.37 -6.98
N SER A 51 10.35 -0.45 -7.85
CA SER A 51 11.17 -0.09 -9.01
C SER A 51 12.47 0.60 -8.59
N ILE A 52 12.41 1.43 -7.55
CA ILE A 52 13.58 2.11 -6.98
C ILE A 52 14.45 1.13 -6.19
N SER A 53 13.86 0.24 -5.39
CA SER A 53 14.61 -0.77 -4.63
C SER A 53 15.38 -1.76 -5.51
N LYS A 54 14.91 -1.96 -6.75
CA LYS A 54 15.59 -2.79 -7.76
C LYS A 54 16.86 -2.14 -8.33
N ILE A 55 17.06 -0.83 -8.21
CA ILE A 55 18.22 -0.16 -8.83
C ILE A 55 19.51 -0.82 -8.33
N GLY A 56 20.34 -1.30 -9.26
CA GLY A 56 21.59 -2.01 -8.94
C GLY A 56 21.47 -3.52 -8.73
N ILE A 57 20.27 -4.11 -8.85
CA ILE A 57 20.04 -5.56 -8.70
C ILE A 57 19.86 -6.22 -10.07
N THR A 58 20.74 -7.17 -10.39
CA THR A 58 20.70 -7.93 -11.65
C THR A 58 19.95 -9.23 -11.46
N TYR A 59 18.85 -9.41 -12.19
CA TYR A 59 18.11 -10.67 -12.21
C TYR A 59 18.48 -11.47 -13.45
N GLU A 60 19.11 -12.63 -13.25
CA GLU A 60 19.45 -13.54 -14.35
C GLU A 60 18.20 -14.18 -14.98
N ASN A 61 17.19 -14.48 -14.15
CA ASN A 61 15.91 -15.03 -14.58
C ASN A 61 14.77 -13.98 -14.48
N LYS A 62 14.21 -13.59 -15.62
CA LYS A 62 13.10 -12.63 -15.72
C LYS A 62 11.78 -13.13 -15.10
N GLU A 63 11.52 -14.44 -15.15
CA GLU A 63 10.31 -15.03 -14.55
C GLU A 63 10.39 -15.03 -13.03
N ALA A 64 11.57 -15.33 -12.47
CA ALA A 64 11.81 -15.22 -11.04
C ALA A 64 11.62 -13.77 -10.57
N MET A 65 12.16 -12.79 -11.31
CA MET A 65 11.95 -11.37 -11.02
C MET A 65 10.45 -11.00 -11.01
N LYS A 66 9.70 -11.41 -12.03
CA LYS A 66 8.26 -11.10 -12.14
C LYS A 66 7.45 -11.71 -11.00
N THR A 67 7.83 -12.92 -10.58
CA THR A 67 7.20 -13.59 -9.44
C THR A 67 7.45 -12.84 -8.14
N ILE A 68 8.71 -12.47 -7.88
CA ILE A 68 9.10 -11.67 -6.70
C ILE A 68 8.35 -10.34 -6.70
N GLN A 69 8.37 -9.62 -7.84
CA GLN A 69 7.66 -8.35 -7.97
C GLN A 69 6.17 -8.49 -7.65
N ASN A 70 5.48 -9.48 -8.24
CA ASN A 70 4.05 -9.66 -8.01
C ASN A 70 3.73 -9.92 -6.54
N VAL A 71 4.48 -10.82 -5.87
CA VAL A 71 4.25 -11.14 -4.47
C VAL A 71 4.50 -9.92 -3.58
N PHE A 72 5.63 -9.23 -3.78
CA PHE A 72 6.03 -8.10 -2.95
C PHE A 72 5.08 -6.93 -3.14
N VAL A 73 4.83 -6.54 -4.39
CA VAL A 73 3.97 -5.40 -4.67
C VAL A 73 2.56 -5.65 -4.14
N ILE A 74 1.97 -6.84 -4.31
CA ILE A 74 0.63 -7.13 -3.78
C ILE A 74 0.62 -7.07 -2.25
N LEU A 75 1.55 -7.79 -1.59
CA LEU A 75 1.60 -7.87 -0.14
C LEU A 75 1.78 -6.49 0.50
N PHE A 76 2.74 -5.71 -0.01
CA PHE A 76 3.04 -4.39 0.53
C PHE A 76 2.01 -3.33 0.13
N SER A 77 1.33 -3.48 -1.01
CA SER A 77 0.16 -2.63 -1.31
C SER A 77 -0.96 -2.83 -0.30
N ILE A 78 -1.18 -4.07 0.17
CA ILE A 78 -2.17 -4.35 1.21
C ILE A 78 -1.71 -3.71 2.53
N MET A 79 -0.44 -3.88 2.92
CA MET A 79 0.13 -3.30 4.14
C MET A 79 0.08 -1.76 4.13
N ASN A 80 0.53 -1.13 3.06
CA ASN A 80 0.46 0.32 2.87
C ASN A 80 -0.99 0.80 2.85
N GLY A 81 -1.89 0.00 2.27
CA GLY A 81 -3.32 0.26 2.27
C GLY A 81 -3.88 0.36 3.68
N TYR A 82 -3.47 -0.53 4.59
CA TYR A 82 -3.89 -0.50 6.00
C TYR A 82 -3.49 0.77 6.73
N VAL A 83 -2.30 1.29 6.45
CA VAL A 83 -1.79 2.50 7.10
C VAL A 83 -2.44 3.76 6.50
N ILE A 84 -2.57 3.80 5.18
CA ILE A 84 -2.93 5.02 4.44
C ILE A 84 -4.45 5.18 4.30
N LEU A 85 -5.15 4.15 3.83
CA LEU A 85 -6.53 4.31 3.35
C LEU A 85 -7.55 4.56 4.47
N PRO A 86 -7.59 3.79 5.58
CA PRO A 86 -8.51 4.08 6.68
C PRO A 86 -8.34 5.51 7.23
N PHE A 87 -7.09 5.99 7.30
CA PHE A 87 -6.80 7.34 7.76
C PHE A 87 -7.36 8.40 6.81
N ILE A 88 -7.06 8.31 5.51
CA ILE A 88 -7.57 9.25 4.49
C ILE A 88 -9.10 9.22 4.48
N PHE A 89 -9.70 8.03 4.46
CA PHE A 89 -11.13 7.87 4.32
C PHE A 89 -11.91 8.39 5.51
N LYS A 90 -11.41 8.19 6.73
CA LYS A 90 -11.98 8.79 7.93
C LYS A 90 -11.91 10.31 7.89
N LYS A 91 -10.86 10.89 7.30
CA LYS A 91 -10.76 12.35 7.10
C LYS A 91 -11.71 12.84 6.02
N LEU A 92 -11.89 12.11 4.93
CA LEU A 92 -12.87 12.45 3.89
C LEU A 92 -14.30 12.43 4.44
N GLU A 93 -14.65 11.46 5.29
CA GLU A 93 -15.94 11.44 5.98
C GLU A 93 -16.12 12.68 6.87
N GLN A 94 -15.14 13.00 7.71
CA GLN A 94 -15.19 14.18 8.59
C GLN A 94 -15.33 15.48 7.80
N ILE A 95 -14.68 15.58 6.64
CA ILE A 95 -14.81 16.73 5.73
C ILE A 95 -16.21 16.78 5.12
N ASN A 96 -16.74 15.64 4.68
CA ASN A 96 -18.07 15.54 4.09
C ASN A 96 -19.20 15.93 5.05
N ASN A 97 -18.99 15.69 6.36
CA ASN A 97 -19.97 16.01 7.40
C ASN A 97 -19.74 17.37 8.07
N ASP A 98 -18.79 18.20 7.56
CA ASP A 98 -18.37 19.47 8.19
C ASP A 98 -17.93 19.35 9.66
N GLU A 99 -17.43 18.16 10.05
CA GLU A 99 -17.06 17.83 11.43
C GLU A 99 -15.63 18.24 11.82
N ILE A 100 -14.84 18.78 10.88
CA ILE A 100 -13.40 19.05 11.10
C ILE A 100 -12.97 20.45 10.65
N GLU A 101 -12.27 21.14 11.54
CA GLU A 101 -11.65 22.45 11.27
C GLU A 101 -10.49 22.35 10.26
N LYS A 102 -10.33 23.38 9.43
CA LYS A 102 -9.27 23.47 8.41
C LYS A 102 -7.86 23.23 8.98
N GLU A 103 -7.55 23.79 10.14
CA GLU A 103 -6.23 23.62 10.77
C GLU A 103 -5.94 22.15 11.14
N LYS A 104 -6.96 21.42 11.63
CA LYS A 104 -6.85 19.99 11.96
C LYS A 104 -6.68 19.14 10.71
N ILE A 105 -7.29 19.54 9.58
CA ILE A 105 -7.06 18.90 8.27
C ILE A 105 -5.60 19.08 7.85
N THR A 106 -5.06 20.30 7.89
CA THR A 106 -3.68 20.58 7.49
C THR A 106 -2.68 19.76 8.31
N LYS A 107 -2.83 19.70 9.64
CA LYS A 107 -1.99 18.87 10.52
C LYS A 107 -2.09 17.39 10.17
N SER A 108 -3.29 16.90 9.86
CA SER A 108 -3.51 15.50 9.46
C SER A 108 -2.82 15.16 8.14
N ILE A 109 -2.83 16.09 7.16
CA ILE A 109 -2.13 15.93 5.88
C ILE A 109 -0.63 15.89 6.09
N ILE A 110 -0.07 16.78 6.91
CA ILE A 110 1.38 16.79 7.22
C ILE A 110 1.80 15.45 7.83
N PHE A 111 1.02 14.94 8.79
CA PHE A 111 1.28 13.64 9.41
C PHE A 111 1.24 12.48 8.39
N LEU A 112 0.26 12.48 7.49
CA LEU A 112 0.15 11.49 6.44
C LEU A 112 1.35 11.52 5.49
N VAL A 113 1.76 12.71 5.04
CA VAL A 113 2.93 12.87 4.16
C VAL A 113 4.19 12.37 4.85
N ALA A 114 4.40 12.71 6.13
CA ALA A 114 5.52 12.19 6.90
C ALA A 114 5.51 10.65 7.00
N THR A 115 4.33 10.06 7.20
CA THR A 115 4.15 8.60 7.24
C THR A 115 4.48 7.94 5.91
N ILE A 116 4.03 8.52 4.79
CA ILE A 116 4.33 8.01 3.44
C ILE A 116 5.83 8.07 3.15
N ILE A 117 6.51 9.16 3.53
CA ILE A 117 7.96 9.29 3.37
C ILE A 117 8.69 8.21 4.20
N PHE A 118 8.23 7.99 5.43
CA PHE A 118 8.81 6.95 6.30
C PHE A 118 8.67 5.55 5.68
N ILE A 119 7.46 5.19 5.22
CA ILE A 119 7.19 3.94 4.50
C ILE A 119 8.12 3.81 3.29
N PHE A 120 8.21 4.87 2.49
CA PHE A 120 9.02 4.87 1.26
C PHE A 120 10.49 4.56 1.53
N VAL A 121 11.11 5.23 2.51
CA VAL A 121 12.52 5.02 2.87
C VAL A 121 12.74 3.61 3.40
N PHE A 122 11.87 3.16 4.31
CA PHE A 122 11.98 1.85 4.94
C PHE A 122 11.79 0.71 3.93
N GLU A 123 10.73 0.77 3.12
CA GLU A 123 10.42 -0.28 2.15
C GLU A 123 11.44 -0.36 1.03
N THR A 124 11.97 0.78 0.56
CA THR A 124 13.04 0.78 -0.45
C THR A 124 14.26 0.00 0.03
N SER A 125 14.67 0.23 1.28
CA SER A 125 15.79 -0.50 1.90
C SER A 125 15.45 -1.98 2.12
N TYR A 126 14.25 -2.26 2.63
CA TYR A 126 13.81 -3.63 2.93
C TYR A 126 13.70 -4.49 1.66
N PHE A 127 13.09 -3.96 0.60
CA PHE A 127 12.97 -4.64 -0.69
C PHE A 127 14.34 -4.90 -1.30
N GLY A 128 15.24 -3.91 -1.31
CA GLY A 128 16.60 -4.11 -1.83
C GLY A 128 17.33 -5.26 -1.13
N ASN A 129 17.25 -5.30 0.20
CA ASN A 129 17.87 -6.37 1.00
C ASN A 129 17.29 -7.75 0.69
N ILE A 130 15.96 -7.89 0.63
CA ILE A 130 15.36 -9.20 0.38
C ILE A 130 15.57 -9.66 -1.06
N GLN A 131 15.47 -8.74 -2.02
CA GLN A 131 15.74 -9.04 -3.42
C GLN A 131 17.16 -9.62 -3.60
N ASN A 132 18.17 -9.01 -2.96
CA ASN A 132 19.54 -9.53 -2.94
C ASN A 132 19.64 -10.89 -2.27
N ASN A 133 19.03 -11.07 -1.09
CA ASN A 133 19.07 -12.34 -0.37
C ASN A 133 18.42 -13.48 -1.19
N ILE A 134 17.27 -13.24 -1.81
CA ILE A 134 16.61 -14.24 -2.67
C ILE A 134 17.53 -14.60 -3.84
N LEU A 135 18.16 -13.62 -4.48
CA LEU A 135 19.08 -13.87 -5.58
C LEU A 135 20.29 -14.71 -5.15
N THR A 136 20.89 -14.40 -3.99
CA THR A 136 22.02 -15.19 -3.46
C THR A 136 21.63 -16.63 -3.12
N MET A 137 20.37 -16.88 -2.74
CA MET A 137 19.86 -18.23 -2.50
C MET A 137 19.59 -18.99 -3.78
N ILE A 138 19.19 -18.30 -4.86
CA ILE A 138 18.96 -18.92 -6.18
C ILE A 138 20.28 -19.25 -6.87
N ASN A 139 21.31 -18.41 -6.70
CA ASN A 139 22.63 -18.58 -7.31
C ASN A 139 23.55 -19.52 -6.52
N ARG A 140 23.07 -20.11 -5.43
CA ARG A 140 23.76 -21.10 -4.60
C ARG A 140 23.40 -22.51 -5.02
#